data_AF-A0A6J4WXU6-F1
#
_entry.id   AF-A0A6J4WXU6-F1
#
_cell.length_a   1.000
_cell.length_b   1.000
_cell.length_c   1.000
_cell.angle_alpha   90.00
_cell.angle_beta   90.00
_cell.angle_gamma   90.00
#
_symmetry.space_group_name_H-M   'P 1'
#
loop_
_entity.id
_entity.type
_entity.pdbx_description
1 polymer ?
#
loop_
_entity_poly.entity_id
_entity_poly.type
_entity_poly.pdbx_seq_one_letter_code
_entity_poly.pdbx_strand_id
1 'polypeptide(L)'
;MVIPLTIQFLPAKTKTHTISLEAKKYGYSPSRIIVNQGDIILFKPGSLDATHGFLLDGHPLEFIMRKGATFLKYTWEDDDGSLQSDWDRVPDVEFTADKAGKFTFRCTQTCGNLHPFMTGELIVRPNNSYYLFISLSIWLVFGLLLYMQSDTGAGFSGFNRINLLEKLPWLAKIFKLRSFQFLVILPNFIIFYLFIISSLRGSPVGNRNITIIFVWILWWFVLKAIIVPIGGRIWCMVCPLPAPAEWLSRRSLTGVRYVEKKFKALHHRFTGLQKDWPKITDNIWLQNILFLSLISFGIILITRPIATAFMFLGILAVSLVMALVYRRRIFCQYLCPVGGFLGTYSMASMTELRAVDLDICKKHREKSCFSGGPDGWACPWKQYLGTMNRNNYCGLCTECIKSCPKDNVAIFIRPFGSDHLLKGYDEMFNVIIMLVVAIAFSITMGGPWAVIKDAANVTESREIVPFFIYLASLWGSALLLFPGIFALVARLANRMAGNRVSNRTMTLRLAYIMVPVGIFAWIAFSLPMLMVNYSYILNVLSDPLGLGWNLFGTAHYPYKPFLPDWIPLIQGLILLAGLYFGISRGYLAIKDIVSNSISRTKAMIFPSIFALLIINILLKLYMG
;
A
#
# COMPACT_ATOMS: atom_id res chain seq x y z
N MET A 1 -23.71 2.33 -23.97
CA MET A 1 -25.18 2.40 -24.12
C MET A 1 -25.66 3.49 -23.18
N VAL A 2 -26.06 4.64 -23.72
CA VAL A 2 -26.46 5.83 -22.97
C VAL A 2 -27.94 5.65 -22.61
N ILE A 3 -28.24 5.35 -21.34
CA ILE A 3 -29.62 5.39 -20.85
C ILE A 3 -29.90 6.85 -20.46
N PRO A 4 -31.00 7.46 -20.94
CA PRO A 4 -31.33 8.84 -20.60
C PRO A 4 -31.56 8.98 -19.09
N LEU A 5 -31.02 10.06 -18.50
CA LEU A 5 -31.19 10.45 -17.09
C LEU A 5 -32.66 10.71 -16.67
N THR A 6 -33.64 10.54 -17.57
CA THR A 6 -35.00 11.05 -17.42
C THR A 6 -36.03 10.04 -16.88
N ILE A 7 -35.65 8.80 -16.55
CA ILE A 7 -36.61 7.78 -16.05
C ILE A 7 -36.57 7.58 -14.51
N GLN A 8 -35.75 8.33 -13.75
CA GLN A 8 -35.61 8.13 -12.29
C GLN A 8 -36.64 8.87 -11.40
N PHE A 9 -37.61 9.59 -11.96
CA PHE A 9 -38.56 10.43 -11.20
C PHE A 9 -39.97 9.85 -11.00
N LEU A 10 -40.17 8.54 -11.20
CA LEU A 10 -41.40 7.90 -10.68
C LEU A 10 -41.12 7.53 -9.21
N PRO A 11 -41.92 8.01 -8.23
CA PRO A 11 -41.78 7.57 -6.85
C PRO A 11 -41.97 6.06 -6.82
N ALA A 12 -40.88 5.33 -6.60
CA ALA A 12 -40.96 3.90 -6.39
C ALA A 12 -41.82 3.70 -5.14
N LYS A 13 -42.92 2.97 -5.30
CA LYS A 13 -43.81 2.64 -4.17
C LYS A 13 -42.96 1.98 -3.09
N THR A 14 -42.90 2.58 -1.90
CA THR A 14 -42.18 2.04 -0.74
C THR A 14 -42.56 0.58 -0.54
N LYS A 15 -41.56 -0.30 -0.54
CA LYS A 15 -41.73 -1.73 -0.26
C LYS A 15 -41.09 -2.07 1.07
N THR A 16 -41.73 -3.01 1.75
CA THR A 16 -41.16 -3.65 2.93
C THR A 16 -40.48 -4.95 2.51
N HIS A 17 -39.21 -5.10 2.85
CA HIS A 17 -38.42 -6.28 2.57
C HIS A 17 -38.09 -6.99 3.88
N THR A 18 -38.57 -8.22 4.04
CA THR A 18 -38.18 -9.06 5.18
C THR A 18 -36.92 -9.85 4.80
N ILE A 19 -35.83 -9.61 5.53
CA ILE A 19 -34.52 -10.22 5.24
C ILE A 19 -34.09 -11.07 6.42
N SER A 20 -33.96 -12.39 6.20
CA SER A 20 -33.26 -13.26 7.14
C SER A 20 -31.77 -13.00 7.02
N LEU A 21 -31.18 -12.37 8.04
CA LEU A 21 -29.78 -12.00 8.08
C LEU A 21 -29.05 -12.93 9.04
N GLU A 22 -28.37 -13.92 8.49
CA GLU A 22 -27.57 -14.88 9.25
C GLU A 22 -26.10 -14.46 9.28
N ALA A 23 -25.56 -14.32 10.48
CA ALA A 23 -24.13 -14.17 10.70
C ALA A 23 -23.49 -15.54 10.94
N LYS A 24 -22.41 -15.80 10.21
CA LYS A 24 -21.54 -16.95 10.39
C LYS A 24 -20.09 -16.50 10.43
N LYS A 25 -19.19 -17.44 10.69
CA LYS A 25 -17.75 -17.21 10.66
C LYS A 25 -17.32 -16.37 9.46
N TYR A 26 -16.92 -15.13 9.75
CA TYR A 26 -16.34 -14.14 8.84
C TYR A 26 -17.22 -13.63 7.70
N GLY A 27 -18.55 -13.80 7.79
CA GLY A 27 -19.46 -13.15 6.85
C GLY A 27 -20.94 -13.26 7.18
N TYR A 28 -21.72 -12.57 6.36
CA TYR A 28 -23.17 -12.49 6.48
C TYR A 28 -23.86 -13.17 5.30
N SER A 29 -25.07 -13.68 5.53
CA SER A 29 -25.96 -14.22 4.51
C SER A 29 -27.34 -13.56 4.66
N PRO A 30 -27.83 -12.80 3.67
CA PRO A 30 -27.14 -12.44 2.43
C PRO A 30 -25.96 -11.49 2.69
N SER A 31 -24.89 -11.66 1.91
CA SER A 31 -23.69 -10.82 2.04
C SER A 31 -23.84 -9.45 1.35
N ARG A 32 -24.83 -9.34 0.46
CA ARG A 32 -25.17 -8.12 -0.27
C ARG A 32 -26.69 -7.97 -0.33
N ILE A 33 -27.17 -6.81 0.09
CA ILE A 33 -28.58 -6.42 0.12
C ILE A 33 -28.78 -5.26 -0.85
N ILE A 34 -29.81 -5.31 -1.68
CA ILE A 34 -30.11 -4.26 -2.66
C ILE A 34 -31.56 -3.84 -2.50
N VAL A 35 -31.80 -2.57 -2.19
CA VAL A 35 -33.13 -1.97 -2.00
C VAL A 35 -33.21 -0.62 -2.71
N ASN A 36 -34.38 0.00 -2.76
CA ASN A 36 -34.53 1.39 -3.22
C ASN A 36 -34.58 2.34 -2.04
N GLN A 37 -34.23 3.59 -2.28
CA GLN A 37 -34.34 4.66 -1.30
C GLN A 37 -35.80 4.79 -0.85
N GLY A 38 -36.02 4.84 0.46
CA GLY A 38 -37.33 4.87 1.09
C GLY A 38 -37.96 3.49 1.35
N ASP A 39 -37.34 2.38 0.90
CA ASP A 39 -37.79 1.04 1.28
C ASP A 39 -37.55 0.77 2.79
N ILE A 40 -38.43 -0.03 3.39
CA ILE A 40 -38.30 -0.49 4.78
C ILE A 40 -37.70 -1.90 4.76
N ILE A 41 -36.68 -2.13 5.57
CA ILE A 41 -36.04 -3.43 5.76
C ILE A 41 -36.40 -3.94 7.15
N LEU A 42 -37.06 -5.09 7.21
CA LEU A 42 -37.26 -5.85 8.44
C LEU A 42 -36.22 -6.96 8.50
N PHE A 43 -35.15 -6.74 9.26
CA PHE A 43 -34.15 -7.76 9.51
C PHE A 43 -34.69 -8.78 10.50
N LYS A 44 -34.46 -10.07 10.19
CA LYS A 44 -34.58 -11.20 11.11
C LYS A 44 -33.17 -11.71 11.43
N PRO A 45 -32.49 -11.14 12.44
CA PRO A 45 -31.08 -11.40 12.66
C PRO A 45 -30.89 -12.75 13.35
N GLY A 46 -29.91 -13.51 12.90
CA GLY A 46 -29.56 -14.81 13.48
C GLY A 46 -28.05 -15.01 13.50
N SER A 47 -27.58 -15.77 14.47
CA SER A 47 -26.18 -16.25 14.50
C SER A 47 -26.14 -17.77 14.44
N LEU A 48 -25.26 -18.31 13.60
CA LEU A 48 -25.09 -19.75 13.39
C LEU A 48 -23.99 -20.37 14.27
N ASP A 49 -23.05 -19.58 14.78
CA ASP A 49 -21.84 -20.09 15.46
C ASP A 49 -21.48 -19.32 16.75
N ALA A 50 -21.22 -18.02 16.67
CA ALA A 50 -20.70 -17.21 17.77
C ALA A 50 -21.48 -15.90 17.94
N THR A 51 -21.25 -15.17 19.02
CA THR A 51 -21.82 -13.83 19.14
C THR A 51 -21.25 -12.92 18.05
N HIS A 52 -22.12 -12.36 17.22
CA HIS A 52 -21.76 -11.41 16.17
C HIS A 52 -22.38 -10.06 16.43
N GLY A 53 -21.77 -9.01 15.89
CA GLY A 53 -22.35 -7.68 15.84
C GLY A 53 -22.83 -7.35 14.44
N PHE A 54 -23.56 -6.26 14.36
CA PHE A 54 -23.91 -5.57 13.13
C PHE A 54 -23.86 -4.08 13.43
N LEU A 55 -23.09 -3.35 12.65
CA LEU A 55 -23.09 -1.89 12.61
C LEU A 55 -23.18 -1.49 11.15
N LEU A 56 -24.18 -0.68 10.79
CA LEU A 56 -24.30 -0.10 9.46
C LEU A 56 -23.52 1.22 9.40
N ASP A 57 -22.46 1.26 8.59
CA ASP A 57 -21.69 2.47 8.37
C ASP A 57 -22.63 3.62 7.93
N GLY A 58 -22.62 4.73 8.67
CA GLY A 58 -23.40 5.92 8.32
C GLY A 58 -24.81 6.06 8.87
N HIS A 59 -25.25 5.03 9.59
CA HIS A 59 -26.57 4.97 10.19
C HIS A 59 -26.45 4.62 11.67
N PRO A 60 -27.34 5.13 12.53
CA PRO A 60 -27.39 4.78 13.95
C PRO A 60 -28.04 3.40 14.14
N LEU A 61 -27.62 2.40 13.37
CA LEU A 61 -28.14 1.03 13.41
C LEU A 61 -27.02 0.09 13.87
N GLU A 62 -27.12 -0.33 15.13
CA GLU A 62 -26.21 -1.29 15.74
C GLU A 62 -27.00 -2.36 16.51
N PHE A 63 -26.73 -3.64 16.25
CA PHE A 63 -27.32 -4.74 17.02
C PHE A 63 -26.34 -5.90 17.20
N ILE A 64 -26.56 -6.71 18.24
CA ILE A 64 -25.80 -7.92 18.56
C ILE A 64 -26.69 -9.14 18.29
N MET A 65 -26.14 -10.11 17.58
CA MET A 65 -26.74 -11.41 17.30
C MET A 65 -26.11 -12.48 18.18
N ARG A 66 -26.90 -13.05 19.10
CA ARG A 66 -26.57 -14.25 19.86
C ARG A 66 -27.46 -15.40 19.38
N LYS A 67 -27.06 -16.63 19.68
CA LYS A 67 -27.85 -17.81 19.31
C LYS A 67 -29.23 -17.73 19.99
N GLY A 68 -30.29 -17.51 19.22
CA GLY A 68 -31.67 -17.38 19.69
C GLY A 68 -32.05 -16.05 20.34
N ALA A 69 -31.21 -15.01 20.27
CA ALA A 69 -31.54 -13.69 20.80
C ALA A 69 -30.81 -12.57 20.05
N THR A 70 -31.54 -11.50 19.74
CA THR A 70 -31.02 -10.29 19.13
C THR A 70 -31.18 -9.13 20.10
N PHE A 71 -30.15 -8.30 20.19
CA PHE A 71 -30.12 -7.12 21.05
C PHE A 71 -29.88 -5.88 20.20
N LEU A 72 -30.85 -4.97 20.13
CA LEU A 72 -30.74 -3.70 19.43
C LEU A 72 -30.19 -2.64 20.38
N LYS A 73 -29.18 -1.90 19.94
CA LYS A 73 -28.64 -0.77 20.70
C LYS A 73 -29.53 0.44 20.52
N TYR A 74 -29.86 1.09 21.63
CA TYR A 74 -30.47 2.41 21.62
C TYR A 74 -29.61 3.39 22.40
N THR A 75 -29.70 4.66 22.03
CA THR A 75 -28.93 5.75 22.63
C THR A 75 -29.87 6.88 22.99
N TRP A 76 -29.70 7.45 24.17
CA TRP A 76 -30.44 8.62 24.63
C TRP A 76 -29.48 9.61 25.27
N GLU A 77 -29.94 10.85 25.41
CA GLU A 77 -29.21 11.90 26.13
C GLU A 77 -29.88 12.05 27.49
N ASP A 78 -29.07 11.95 28.56
CA ASP A 78 -29.52 12.19 29.93
C ASP A 78 -29.73 13.69 30.18
N ASP A 79 -30.37 14.03 31.30
CA ASP A 79 -30.66 15.41 31.71
C ASP A 79 -29.39 16.29 31.85
N ASP A 80 -28.21 15.69 32.00
CA ASP A 80 -26.91 16.34 32.08
C ASP A 80 -26.22 16.54 30.72
N GLY A 81 -26.89 16.15 29.62
CA GLY A 81 -26.34 16.19 28.26
C GLY A 81 -25.36 15.04 27.97
N SER A 82 -25.26 14.05 28.87
CA SER A 82 -24.40 12.88 28.65
C SER A 82 -25.14 11.83 27.81
N LEU A 83 -24.44 11.28 26.83
CA LEU A 83 -25.02 10.35 25.86
C LEU A 83 -24.86 8.92 26.39
N GLN A 84 -25.97 8.31 26.79
CA GLN A 84 -26.03 6.93 27.28
C GLN A 84 -26.39 5.95 26.17
N SER A 85 -26.12 4.67 26.41
CA SER A 85 -26.51 3.59 25.51
C SER A 85 -26.81 2.30 26.25
N ASP A 86 -27.84 1.59 25.82
CA ASP A 86 -28.20 0.27 26.37
C ASP A 86 -28.78 -0.64 25.25
N TRP A 87 -29.14 -1.87 25.61
CA TRP A 87 -29.44 -2.96 24.68
C TRP A 87 -30.78 -3.62 24.98
N ASP A 88 -31.72 -3.52 24.03
CA ASP A 88 -33.04 -4.15 24.13
C ASP A 88 -33.10 -5.46 23.35
N ARG A 89 -33.68 -6.50 23.98
CA ARG A 89 -33.95 -7.76 23.29
C ARG A 89 -35.15 -7.59 22.34
N VAL A 90 -34.90 -7.69 21.04
CA VAL A 90 -35.93 -7.56 20.01
C VAL A 90 -36.03 -8.83 19.15
N PRO A 91 -37.22 -9.20 18.66
CA PRO A 91 -37.37 -10.33 17.74
C PRO A 91 -36.82 -10.01 16.34
N ASP A 92 -37.18 -8.83 15.83
CA ASP A 92 -36.84 -8.32 14.51
C ASP A 92 -36.33 -6.87 14.63
N VAL A 93 -35.55 -6.40 13.66
CA VAL A 93 -35.00 -5.04 13.61
C VAL A 93 -35.49 -4.33 12.36
N GLU A 94 -36.20 -3.22 12.53
CA GLU A 94 -36.70 -2.40 11.43
C GLU A 94 -35.71 -1.28 11.08
N PHE A 95 -35.50 -1.05 9.79
CA PHE A 95 -34.63 0.00 9.28
C PHE A 95 -35.18 0.59 7.98
N THR A 96 -35.23 1.92 7.90
CA THR A 96 -35.62 2.63 6.67
C THR A 96 -34.40 3.05 5.88
N ALA A 97 -34.32 2.65 4.61
CA ALA A 97 -33.23 3.00 3.71
C ALA A 97 -33.38 4.43 3.16
N ASP A 98 -33.23 5.43 4.03
CA ASP A 98 -33.46 6.85 3.75
C ASP A 98 -32.38 7.50 2.85
N LYS A 99 -31.13 7.00 2.92
CA LYS A 99 -29.99 7.50 2.14
C LYS A 99 -29.68 6.58 0.96
N ALA A 100 -29.55 7.14 -0.24
CA ALA A 100 -29.09 6.41 -1.42
C ALA A 100 -27.56 6.27 -1.44
N GLY A 101 -27.06 5.15 -1.94
CA GLY A 101 -25.61 4.86 -2.02
C GLY A 101 -25.26 3.43 -1.66
N LYS A 102 -23.95 3.19 -1.48
CA LYS A 102 -23.43 1.93 -0.94
C LYS A 102 -22.96 2.15 0.48
N PHE A 103 -23.46 1.33 1.39
CA PHE A 103 -23.09 1.29 2.79
C PHE A 103 -22.50 -0.08 3.12
N THR A 104 -21.52 -0.11 4.02
CA THR A 104 -20.93 -1.36 4.51
C THR A 104 -21.47 -1.63 5.89
N PHE A 105 -21.91 -2.86 6.16
CA PHE A 105 -22.20 -3.27 7.53
C PHE A 105 -21.13 -4.23 8.04
N ARG A 106 -20.82 -4.14 9.34
CA ARG A 106 -19.63 -4.76 9.95
C ARG A 106 -19.97 -5.45 11.26
N CYS A 107 -19.15 -6.42 11.62
CA CYS A 107 -19.24 -7.05 12.93
C CYS A 107 -18.57 -6.16 13.99
N THR A 108 -19.28 -5.81 15.07
CA THR A 108 -18.72 -5.06 16.22
C THR A 108 -18.20 -5.98 17.33
N GLN A 109 -18.55 -7.27 17.27
CA GLN A 109 -18.19 -8.26 18.27
C GLN A 109 -16.98 -9.07 17.82
N THR A 110 -15.99 -9.24 18.70
CA THR A 110 -14.79 -10.03 18.39
C THR A 110 -15.15 -11.51 18.19
N CYS A 111 -15.44 -11.89 16.96
CA CYS A 111 -15.97 -13.21 16.58
C CYS A 111 -14.90 -14.19 16.07
N GLY A 112 -13.63 -13.79 16.05
CA GLY A 112 -12.49 -14.63 15.66
C GLY A 112 -11.39 -13.84 14.95
N ASN A 113 -10.40 -14.55 14.37
CA ASN A 113 -9.20 -13.95 13.78
C ASN A 113 -9.50 -12.98 12.62
N LEU A 114 -10.48 -13.28 11.77
CA LEU A 114 -10.86 -12.43 10.63
C LEU A 114 -11.98 -11.43 10.97
N HIS A 115 -12.31 -11.22 12.24
CA HIS A 115 -13.33 -10.26 12.67
C HIS A 115 -13.22 -8.88 11.97
N PRO A 116 -12.04 -8.24 11.85
CA PRO A 116 -11.92 -6.93 11.18
C PRO A 116 -12.33 -6.91 9.70
N PHE A 117 -12.38 -8.09 9.07
CA PHE A 117 -12.74 -8.28 7.67
C PHE A 117 -14.16 -8.84 7.51
N MET A 118 -14.93 -9.01 8.59
CA MET A 118 -16.32 -9.46 8.54
C MET A 118 -17.23 -8.29 8.13
N THR A 119 -17.49 -8.21 6.82
CA THR A 119 -18.24 -7.13 6.19
C THR A 119 -19.34 -7.68 5.28
N GLY A 120 -20.41 -6.90 5.13
CA GLY A 120 -21.43 -7.06 4.10
C GLY A 120 -21.81 -5.70 3.50
N GLU A 121 -22.62 -5.71 2.44
CA GLU A 121 -22.93 -4.51 1.67
C GLU A 121 -24.44 -4.25 1.59
N LEU A 122 -24.86 -3.03 1.85
CA LEU A 122 -26.20 -2.52 1.56
C LEU A 122 -26.11 -1.52 0.41
N ILE A 123 -26.80 -1.80 -0.70
CA ILE A 123 -26.88 -0.90 -1.86
C ILE A 123 -28.29 -0.34 -1.95
N VAL A 124 -28.43 0.95 -1.67
CA VAL A 124 -29.69 1.69 -1.75
C VAL A 124 -29.72 2.47 -3.07
N ARG A 125 -30.65 2.10 -3.96
CA ARG A 125 -30.78 2.73 -5.28
C ARG A 125 -31.58 4.03 -5.21
N PRO A 126 -31.26 5.04 -6.06
CA PRO A 126 -30.22 5.02 -7.09
C PRO A 126 -28.82 5.35 -6.55
N ASN A 127 -27.82 4.55 -6.94
CA ASN A 127 -26.44 4.78 -6.51
C ASN A 127 -25.72 5.82 -7.39
N ASN A 128 -26.14 7.08 -7.28
CA ASN A 128 -25.69 8.17 -8.14
C ASN A 128 -24.19 8.47 -7.99
N SER A 129 -23.62 8.28 -6.80
CA SER A 129 -22.19 8.50 -6.56
C SER A 129 -21.33 7.53 -7.38
N TYR A 130 -21.67 6.24 -7.44
CA TYR A 130 -20.97 5.28 -8.29
C TYR A 130 -20.98 5.70 -9.77
N TYR A 131 -22.16 6.00 -10.33
CA TYR A 131 -22.28 6.39 -11.74
C TYR A 131 -21.57 7.70 -12.05
N LEU A 132 -21.59 8.66 -11.11
CA LEU A 132 -20.83 9.90 -11.23
C LEU A 132 -19.34 9.63 -11.36
N PHE A 133 -18.74 8.78 -10.50
CA PHE A 133 -17.30 8.50 -10.57
C PHE A 133 -16.90 7.69 -11.81
N ILE A 134 -17.76 6.78 -12.29
CA ILE A 134 -17.55 6.13 -13.59
C ILE A 134 -17.54 7.19 -14.71
N SER A 135 -18.52 8.09 -14.73
CA SER A 135 -18.57 9.19 -15.71
C SER A 135 -17.34 10.09 -15.64
N LEU A 136 -16.95 10.54 -14.45
CA LEU A 136 -15.77 11.37 -14.22
C LEU A 136 -14.49 10.67 -14.69
N SER A 137 -14.34 9.37 -14.46
CA SER A 137 -13.17 8.61 -14.93
C SER A 137 -13.07 8.58 -16.46
N ILE A 138 -14.21 8.43 -17.15
CA ILE A 138 -14.27 8.42 -18.62
C ILE A 138 -13.94 9.81 -19.17
N TRP A 139 -14.58 10.85 -18.61
CA TRP A 139 -14.34 12.23 -19.00
C TRP A 139 -12.90 12.69 -18.72
N LEU A 140 -12.30 12.23 -17.62
CA LEU A 140 -10.90 12.49 -17.31
C LEU A 140 -9.97 11.91 -18.38
N VAL A 141 -10.17 10.65 -18.78
CA VAL A 141 -9.37 10.00 -19.83
C VAL A 141 -9.56 10.71 -21.17
N PHE A 142 -10.82 10.99 -21.54
CA PHE A 142 -11.14 11.69 -22.78
C PHE A 142 -10.51 13.08 -22.84
N GLY A 143 -10.67 13.88 -21.77
CA GLY A 143 -10.09 15.20 -21.65
C GLY A 143 -8.56 15.20 -21.69
N LEU A 144 -7.91 14.23 -21.02
CA LEU A 144 -6.47 14.07 -21.08
C LEU A 144 -5.98 13.72 -22.48
N LEU A 145 -6.65 12.79 -23.18
CA LEU A 145 -6.27 12.41 -24.54
C LEU A 145 -6.46 13.56 -25.53
N LEU A 146 -7.50 14.39 -25.38
CA LEU A 146 -7.67 15.61 -26.18
C LEU A 146 -6.57 16.63 -25.90
N TYR A 147 -6.29 16.92 -24.63
CA TYR A 147 -5.24 17.86 -24.24
C TYR A 147 -3.84 17.42 -24.72
N MET A 148 -3.57 16.12 -24.70
CA MET A 148 -2.31 15.55 -25.18
C MET A 148 -2.09 15.71 -26.68
N GLN A 149 -3.11 16.00 -27.49
CA GLN A 149 -2.93 16.23 -28.94
C GLN A 149 -2.18 17.53 -29.24
N SER A 150 -2.36 18.56 -28.41
CA SER A 150 -1.72 19.87 -28.57
C SER A 150 -0.50 20.05 -27.67
N ASP A 151 -0.41 19.33 -26.55
CA ASP A 151 0.70 19.45 -25.61
C ASP A 151 2.01 18.83 -26.16
N THR A 152 3.14 19.46 -25.84
CA THR A 152 4.49 18.98 -26.17
C THR A 152 5.14 18.21 -25.01
N GLY A 153 4.39 17.97 -23.93
CA GLY A 153 4.85 17.41 -22.66
C GLY A 153 5.19 18.47 -21.61
N ALA A 154 4.98 19.76 -21.90
CA ALA A 154 5.25 20.85 -20.95
C ALA A 154 4.11 20.97 -19.92
N GLY A 155 2.86 20.73 -20.32
CA GLY A 155 1.71 20.77 -19.41
C GLY A 155 1.80 19.80 -18.23
N PHE A 156 2.59 18.73 -18.38
CA PHE A 156 2.76 17.71 -17.35
C PHE A 156 4.11 17.75 -16.62
N SER A 157 5.05 18.62 -16.98
CA SER A 157 6.41 18.61 -16.38
C SER A 157 6.42 19.02 -14.91
N GLY A 158 5.43 19.80 -14.45
CA GLY A 158 5.34 20.29 -13.07
C GLY A 158 6.36 21.40 -12.77
N PHE A 159 6.74 21.53 -11.51
CA PHE A 159 7.66 22.56 -11.03
C PHE A 159 9.14 22.14 -11.14
N ASN A 160 10.06 23.12 -11.13
CA ASN A 160 11.49 22.86 -11.16
C ASN A 160 11.98 22.25 -9.85
N ARG A 161 12.93 21.31 -9.92
CA ARG A 161 13.52 20.68 -8.73
C ARG A 161 14.09 21.72 -7.76
N ILE A 162 13.84 21.55 -6.47
CA ILE A 162 14.28 22.46 -5.41
C ILE A 162 15.32 21.75 -4.55
N ASN A 163 16.49 22.36 -4.37
CA ASN A 163 17.53 21.86 -3.47
C ASN A 163 17.13 22.12 -2.01
N LEU A 164 16.77 21.05 -1.28
CA LEU A 164 16.29 21.17 0.09
C LEU A 164 17.40 21.52 1.07
N LEU A 165 18.63 21.05 0.83
CA LEU A 165 19.76 21.29 1.73
C LEU A 165 20.28 22.72 1.65
N GLU A 166 20.09 23.37 0.51
CA GLU A 166 20.40 24.78 0.30
C GLU A 166 19.36 25.69 0.97
N LYS A 167 18.07 25.35 0.86
CA LYS A 167 16.98 26.11 1.50
C LYS A 167 16.93 25.93 3.02
N LEU A 168 17.32 24.76 3.52
CA LEU A 168 17.28 24.40 4.94
C LEU A 168 18.67 23.89 5.40
N PRO A 169 19.63 24.78 5.65
CA PRO A 169 21.02 24.40 5.96
C PRO A 169 21.17 23.59 7.25
N TRP A 170 20.21 23.71 8.19
CA TRP A 170 20.20 22.88 9.40
C TRP A 170 19.97 21.39 9.10
N LEU A 171 19.21 21.04 8.05
CA LEU A 171 19.05 19.65 7.60
C LEU A 171 20.36 19.08 7.08
N ALA A 172 21.15 19.88 6.37
CA ALA A 172 22.46 19.47 5.89
C ALA A 172 23.40 19.12 7.06
N LYS A 173 23.37 19.91 8.15
CA LYS A 173 24.12 19.61 9.38
C LYS A 173 23.68 18.27 9.98
N ILE A 174 22.37 18.03 10.09
CA ILE A 174 21.82 16.77 10.63
C ILE A 174 22.25 15.57 9.78
N PHE A 175 22.11 15.63 8.46
CA PHE A 175 22.48 14.50 7.59
C PHE A 175 23.98 14.24 7.52
N LYS A 176 24.81 15.25 7.80
CA LYS A 176 26.26 15.11 7.95
C LYS A 176 26.66 14.53 9.31
N LEU A 177 25.77 14.47 10.31
CA LEU A 177 26.10 13.84 11.59
C LEU A 177 26.47 12.37 11.40
N ARG A 178 27.63 12.00 11.94
CA ARG A 178 28.14 10.63 11.89
C ARG A 178 27.14 9.64 12.51
N SER A 179 26.54 10.00 13.64
CA SER A 179 25.54 9.21 14.36
C SER A 179 24.13 9.23 13.75
N PHE A 180 23.87 10.01 12.69
CA PHE A 180 22.52 10.20 12.15
C PHE A 180 21.79 8.89 11.86
N GLN A 181 22.42 7.96 11.14
CA GLN A 181 21.81 6.68 10.77
C GLN A 181 21.48 5.83 12.00
N PHE A 182 22.36 5.82 13.01
CA PHE A 182 22.11 5.13 14.26
C PHE A 182 20.93 5.74 15.04
N LEU A 183 20.89 7.08 15.15
CA LEU A 183 19.85 7.80 15.88
C LEU A 183 18.45 7.62 15.29
N VAL A 184 18.33 7.52 13.96
CA VAL A 184 17.01 7.32 13.32
C VAL A 184 16.56 5.85 13.30
N ILE A 185 17.50 4.90 13.32
CA ILE A 185 17.20 3.47 13.34
C ILE A 185 16.90 2.97 14.76
N LEU A 186 17.62 3.47 15.78
CA LEU A 186 17.55 2.95 17.15
C LEU A 186 16.12 2.97 17.76
N PRO A 187 15.32 4.05 17.66
CA PRO A 187 13.95 4.03 18.20
C PRO A 187 13.08 2.99 17.50
N ASN A 188 13.16 2.91 16.18
CA ASN A 188 12.44 1.90 15.39
C ASN A 188 12.90 0.48 15.72
N PHE A 189 14.18 0.30 16.02
CA PHE A 189 14.74 -0.97 16.45
C PHE A 189 14.15 -1.43 17.78
N ILE A 190 14.11 -0.56 18.79
CA ILE A 190 13.52 -0.86 20.09
C ILE A 190 12.03 -1.23 19.93
N ILE A 191 11.27 -0.39 19.22
CA ILE A 191 9.83 -0.62 18.96
C ILE A 191 9.61 -1.94 18.23
N PHE A 192 10.45 -2.25 17.24
CA PHE A 192 10.36 -3.50 16.48
C PHE A 192 10.56 -4.75 17.34
N TYR A 193 11.49 -4.72 18.30
CA TYR A 193 11.66 -5.83 19.25
C TYR A 193 10.48 -5.95 20.21
N LEU A 194 9.90 -4.81 20.64
CA LEU A 194 8.66 -4.81 21.43
C LEU A 194 7.49 -5.44 20.65
N PHE A 195 7.40 -5.23 19.34
CA PHE A 195 6.41 -5.93 18.50
C PHE A 195 6.62 -7.44 18.47
N ILE A 196 7.86 -7.91 18.35
CA ILE A 196 8.14 -9.36 18.42
C ILE A 196 7.72 -9.93 19.79
N ILE A 197 8.05 -9.24 20.88
CA ILE A 197 7.67 -9.67 22.25
C ILE A 197 6.15 -9.67 22.41
N SER A 198 5.47 -8.60 22.02
CA SER A 198 4.01 -8.48 22.09
C SER A 198 3.31 -9.54 21.23
N SER A 199 3.89 -9.91 20.08
CA SER A 199 3.32 -10.94 19.22
C SER A 199 3.48 -12.37 19.77
N LEU A 200 4.52 -12.62 20.58
CA LEU A 200 4.79 -13.94 21.17
C LEU A 200 4.12 -14.13 22.54
N ARG A 201 4.02 -13.06 23.34
CA ARG A 201 3.55 -13.12 24.73
C ARG A 201 2.29 -12.29 25.02
N GLY A 202 1.94 -11.37 24.13
CA GLY A 202 0.75 -10.53 24.30
C GLY A 202 -0.54 -11.21 23.85
N SER A 203 -1.60 -10.42 23.71
CA SER A 203 -2.91 -10.93 23.28
C SER A 203 -2.82 -11.71 21.95
N PRO A 204 -3.39 -12.94 21.87
CA PRO A 204 -3.44 -13.70 20.63
C PRO A 204 -4.46 -13.13 19.63
N VAL A 205 -5.33 -12.22 20.08
CA VAL A 205 -6.39 -11.62 19.26
C VAL A 205 -5.85 -10.39 18.53
N GLY A 206 -5.91 -10.41 17.19
CA GLY A 206 -5.32 -9.38 16.34
C GLY A 206 -5.77 -7.93 16.65
N ASN A 207 -7.05 -7.70 16.93
CA ASN A 207 -7.58 -6.35 17.25
C ASN A 207 -7.16 -5.83 18.63
N ARG A 208 -6.54 -6.66 19.47
CA ARG A 208 -5.99 -6.31 20.79
C ARG A 208 -4.46 -6.41 20.83
N ASN A 209 -3.80 -6.75 19.73
CA ASN A 209 -2.35 -6.88 19.67
C ASN A 209 -1.74 -5.65 18.98
N ILE A 210 -0.86 -4.93 19.69
CA ILE A 210 -0.23 -3.72 19.14
C ILE A 210 0.50 -4.00 17.83
N THR A 211 1.11 -5.17 17.67
CA THR A 211 1.87 -5.48 16.46
C THR A 211 0.97 -5.52 15.24
N ILE A 212 -0.20 -6.14 15.35
CA ILE A 212 -1.12 -6.24 14.22
C ILE A 212 -1.66 -4.85 13.84
N ILE A 213 -2.11 -4.09 14.83
CA ILE A 213 -2.66 -2.76 14.61
C ILE A 213 -1.58 -1.78 14.10
N PHE A 214 -0.42 -1.70 14.75
CA PHE A 214 0.61 -0.74 14.36
C PHE A 214 1.33 -1.12 13.07
N VAL A 215 1.65 -2.39 12.84
CA VAL A 215 2.33 -2.80 11.61
C VAL A 215 1.37 -2.81 10.44
N TRP A 216 0.27 -3.56 10.53
CA TRP A 216 -0.54 -3.85 9.35
C TRP A 216 -1.64 -2.82 9.07
N ILE A 217 -2.01 -1.99 10.05
CA ILE A 217 -2.96 -0.90 9.85
C ILE A 217 -2.23 0.44 9.77
N LEU A 218 -1.64 0.92 10.88
CA LEU A 218 -1.08 2.27 10.95
C LEU A 218 0.15 2.44 10.06
N TRP A 219 1.19 1.63 10.26
CA TRP A 219 2.44 1.72 9.51
C TRP A 219 2.20 1.46 8.03
N TRP A 220 1.40 0.45 7.68
CA TRP A 220 1.08 0.17 6.29
C TRP A 220 0.40 1.36 5.59
N PHE A 221 -0.61 1.96 6.23
CA PHE A 221 -1.27 3.15 5.69
C PHE A 221 -0.29 4.32 5.55
N VAL A 222 0.46 4.65 6.61
CA VAL A 222 1.43 5.75 6.59
C VAL A 222 2.52 5.52 5.54
N LEU A 223 2.97 4.27 5.37
CA LEU A 223 3.93 3.89 4.35
C LEU A 223 3.41 4.19 2.95
N LYS A 224 2.19 3.76 2.63
CA LYS A 224 1.59 3.88 1.28
C LYS A 224 1.07 5.28 0.98
N ALA A 225 0.43 5.93 1.93
CA ALA A 225 -0.22 7.24 1.74
C ALA A 225 0.76 8.42 1.85
N ILE A 226 1.81 8.29 2.68
CA ILE A 226 2.67 9.42 3.04
C ILE A 226 4.13 9.15 2.67
N ILE A 227 4.75 8.12 3.27
CA ILE A 227 6.20 7.91 3.15
C ILE A 227 6.61 7.63 1.70
N VAL A 228 5.88 6.78 0.96
CA VAL A 228 6.25 6.43 -0.41
C VAL A 228 6.02 7.58 -1.40
N PRO A 229 4.83 8.23 -1.46
CA PRO A 229 4.58 9.32 -2.40
C PRO A 229 5.47 10.55 -2.15
N ILE A 230 5.73 10.87 -0.89
CA ILE A 230 6.48 12.08 -0.52
C ILE A 230 7.96 11.75 -0.32
N GLY A 231 8.27 10.76 0.52
CA GLY A 231 9.61 10.39 0.97
C GLY A 231 10.33 9.32 0.15
N GLY A 232 9.66 8.69 -0.82
CA GLY A 232 10.24 7.60 -1.61
C GLY A 232 10.70 6.43 -0.74
N ARG A 233 12.02 6.29 -0.56
CA ARG A 233 12.65 5.21 0.23
C ARG A 233 13.09 5.64 1.63
N ILE A 234 12.54 6.72 2.20
CA ILE A 234 12.82 7.10 3.61
C ILE A 234 12.62 5.92 4.57
N TRP A 235 11.64 5.03 4.35
CA TRP A 235 11.50 3.83 5.19
C TRP A 235 12.76 2.95 5.20
N CYS A 236 13.45 2.81 4.07
CA CYS A 236 14.68 2.03 3.97
C CYS A 236 15.86 2.65 4.75
N MET A 237 15.80 3.95 5.03
CA MET A 237 16.76 4.66 5.87
C MET A 237 16.54 4.33 7.35
N VAL A 238 15.28 4.28 7.80
CA VAL A 238 14.91 4.07 9.22
C VAL A 238 14.56 2.63 9.57
N CYS A 239 14.57 1.73 8.59
CA CYS A 239 14.19 0.33 8.75
C CYS A 239 15.08 -0.36 9.81
N PRO A 240 14.48 -1.05 10.80
CA PRO A 240 15.23 -1.70 11.88
C PRO A 240 15.84 -3.05 11.48
N LEU A 241 15.31 -3.70 10.45
CA LEU A 241 15.74 -5.03 9.99
C LEU A 241 17.24 -5.16 9.64
N PRO A 242 17.86 -4.20 8.93
CA PRO A 242 19.30 -4.28 8.66
C PRO A 242 20.16 -3.98 9.89
N ALA A 243 19.63 -3.43 11.00
CA ALA A 243 20.44 -2.88 12.07
C ALA A 243 21.34 -3.90 12.78
N PRO A 244 20.85 -5.08 13.24
CA PRO A 244 21.72 -6.10 13.86
C PRO A 244 22.83 -6.55 12.92
N ALA A 245 22.45 -6.82 11.67
CA ALA A 245 23.33 -7.30 10.63
C ALA A 245 24.41 -6.27 10.31
N GLU A 246 24.05 -4.98 10.23
CA GLU A 246 24.95 -3.87 9.92
C GLU A 246 25.90 -3.56 11.08
N TRP A 247 25.40 -3.51 12.32
CA TRP A 247 26.22 -3.25 13.50
C TRP A 247 27.23 -4.36 13.75
N LEU A 248 26.82 -5.62 13.60
CA LEU A 248 27.72 -6.77 13.67
C LEU A 248 28.75 -6.72 12.54
N SER A 249 28.28 -6.52 11.30
CA SER A 249 29.12 -6.46 10.10
C SER A 249 30.16 -5.34 10.16
N ARG A 250 29.82 -4.18 10.73
CA ARG A 250 30.72 -3.02 10.86
C ARG A 250 31.57 -3.05 12.13
N ARG A 251 31.19 -3.84 13.14
CA ARG A 251 31.75 -3.79 14.51
C ARG A 251 31.77 -2.37 15.08
N SER A 252 30.79 -1.56 14.70
CA SER A 252 30.65 -0.18 15.16
C SER A 252 29.21 0.26 14.97
N LEU A 253 28.70 1.02 15.94
CA LEU A 253 27.36 1.59 15.89
C LEU A 253 27.35 2.92 15.11
N THR A 254 28.37 3.76 15.35
CA THR A 254 28.46 5.12 14.78
C THR A 254 29.79 5.40 14.10
N GLY A 255 30.88 4.74 14.50
CA GLY A 255 32.22 4.96 13.96
C GLY A 255 32.36 4.44 12.53
N VAL A 256 33.28 5.05 11.78
CA VAL A 256 33.68 4.61 10.44
C VAL A 256 35.05 3.96 10.54
N ARG A 257 35.17 2.69 10.14
CA ARG A 257 36.46 1.98 10.11
C ARG A 257 37.09 2.14 8.73
N TYR A 258 37.84 3.22 8.55
CA TYR A 258 38.52 3.52 7.30
C TYR A 258 39.81 2.69 7.16
N VAL A 259 40.08 2.23 5.94
CA VAL A 259 41.29 1.51 5.55
C VAL A 259 41.84 2.17 4.29
N GLU A 260 43.11 2.58 4.33
CA GLU A 260 43.77 3.26 3.19
C GLU A 260 43.82 2.37 1.95
N LYS A 261 44.29 1.11 2.11
CA LYS A 261 44.31 0.15 1.01
C LYS A 261 42.91 -0.43 0.77
N LYS A 262 42.37 -0.19 -0.42
CA LYS A 262 41.05 -0.71 -0.82
C LYS A 262 41.01 -2.23 -0.74
N PHE A 263 40.03 -2.76 -0.01
CA PHE A 263 39.66 -4.18 -0.04
C PHE A 263 38.47 -4.36 -0.98
N LYS A 264 38.66 -5.07 -2.10
CA LYS A 264 37.65 -5.27 -3.14
C LYS A 264 36.95 -3.95 -3.57
N ALA A 265 37.72 -2.90 -3.83
CA ALA A 265 37.25 -1.55 -4.20
C ALA A 265 36.50 -0.75 -3.11
N LEU A 266 36.59 -1.17 -1.84
CA LEU A 266 36.05 -0.44 -0.69
C LEU A 266 37.17 -0.04 0.28
N HIS A 267 37.06 1.15 0.87
CA HIS A 267 37.93 1.62 1.96
C HIS A 267 37.47 1.12 3.35
N HIS A 268 36.73 0.02 3.37
CA HIS A 268 36.20 -0.57 4.59
C HIS A 268 36.25 -2.09 4.55
N ARG A 269 36.40 -2.70 5.72
CA ARG A 269 36.34 -4.15 5.89
C ARG A 269 35.18 -4.51 6.82
N PHE A 270 34.29 -5.35 6.32
CA PHE A 270 33.16 -5.90 7.07
C PHE A 270 33.52 -7.25 7.71
N THR A 271 32.75 -7.73 8.68
CA THR A 271 32.91 -9.10 9.19
C THR A 271 32.32 -10.12 8.22
N GLY A 272 32.85 -11.34 8.25
CA GLY A 272 32.34 -12.46 7.44
C GLY A 272 33.07 -12.63 6.09
N LEU A 273 32.46 -13.37 5.17
CA LEU A 273 33.06 -13.84 3.92
C LEU A 273 33.20 -12.75 2.86
N GLN A 274 32.35 -11.70 2.93
CA GLN A 274 32.32 -10.58 1.98
C GLN A 274 32.32 -11.02 0.51
N LYS A 275 31.52 -12.02 0.16
CA LYS A 275 31.30 -12.45 -1.23
C LYS A 275 30.48 -11.41 -1.99
N ASP A 276 30.64 -11.42 -3.31
CA ASP A 276 29.77 -10.67 -4.22
C ASP A 276 28.49 -11.45 -4.50
N TRP A 277 27.39 -10.73 -4.66
CA TRP A 277 26.14 -11.34 -5.09
C TRP A 277 26.27 -11.87 -6.53
N PRO A 278 25.73 -13.06 -6.86
CA PRO A 278 25.81 -13.60 -8.21
C PRO A 278 25.18 -12.67 -9.25
N LYS A 279 25.86 -12.47 -10.39
CA LYS A 279 25.40 -11.57 -11.47
C LYS A 279 24.10 -12.05 -12.12
N ILE A 280 23.84 -13.36 -12.13
CA ILE A 280 22.65 -13.96 -12.75
C ILE A 280 21.36 -13.50 -12.02
N THR A 281 21.46 -13.27 -10.71
CA THR A 281 20.36 -12.83 -9.83
C THR A 281 20.47 -11.37 -9.44
N ASP A 282 21.20 -10.55 -10.21
CA ASP A 282 21.33 -9.09 -10.00
C ASP A 282 20.10 -8.35 -10.55
N ASN A 283 18.91 -8.75 -10.10
CA ASN A 283 17.60 -8.21 -10.48
C ASN A 283 16.56 -8.44 -9.35
N ILE A 284 15.34 -7.94 -9.50
CA ILE A 284 14.33 -8.01 -8.42
C ILE A 284 13.37 -9.22 -8.53
N TRP A 285 13.62 -10.20 -9.39
CA TRP A 285 12.75 -11.39 -9.52
C TRP A 285 12.60 -12.15 -8.21
N LEU A 286 13.68 -12.29 -7.45
CA LEU A 286 13.64 -12.98 -6.16
C LEU A 286 12.77 -12.22 -5.15
N GLN A 287 12.83 -10.89 -5.14
CA GLN A 287 11.93 -10.07 -4.32
C GLN A 287 10.47 -10.26 -4.74
N ASN A 288 10.18 -10.35 -6.04
CA ASN A 288 8.84 -10.55 -6.56
C ASN A 288 8.26 -11.91 -6.13
N ILE A 289 9.03 -12.99 -6.27
CA ILE A 289 8.61 -14.34 -5.88
C ILE A 289 8.42 -14.43 -4.36
N LEU A 290 9.36 -13.89 -3.58
CA LEU A 290 9.24 -13.86 -2.13
C LEU A 290 8.06 -13.01 -1.66
N PHE A 291 7.78 -11.89 -2.34
CA PHE A 291 6.62 -11.05 -2.05
C PHE A 291 5.31 -11.78 -2.34
N LEU A 292 5.17 -12.42 -3.51
CA LEU A 292 3.99 -13.24 -3.83
C LEU A 292 3.83 -14.41 -2.85
N SER A 293 4.92 -15.06 -2.47
CA SER A 293 4.89 -16.15 -1.49
C SER A 293 4.43 -15.64 -0.13
N LEU A 294 4.92 -14.48 0.31
CA LEU A 294 4.50 -13.88 1.57
C LEU A 294 3.01 -13.50 1.55
N ILE A 295 2.58 -12.89 0.45
CA ILE A 295 1.21 -12.37 0.33
C ILE A 295 0.16 -13.46 0.14
N SER A 296 0.57 -14.62 -0.37
CA SER A 296 -0.23 -15.84 -0.42
C SER A 296 -0.74 -16.27 0.95
N PHE A 297 0.02 -15.93 2.01
CA PHE A 297 -0.37 -16.13 3.41
C PHE A 297 -0.77 -14.83 4.10
N GLY A 298 -1.11 -13.78 3.33
CA GLY A 298 -1.38 -12.43 3.82
C GLY A 298 -2.44 -12.40 4.92
N ILE A 299 -3.58 -13.08 4.75
CA ILE A 299 -4.64 -13.15 5.77
C ILE A 299 -4.09 -13.73 7.09
N ILE A 300 -3.28 -14.80 7.03
CA ILE A 300 -2.73 -15.44 8.22
C ILE A 300 -1.73 -14.51 8.91
N LEU A 301 -0.86 -13.85 8.14
CA LEU A 301 0.15 -12.94 8.66
C LEU A 301 -0.49 -11.73 9.35
N ILE A 302 -1.51 -11.11 8.75
CA ILE A 302 -2.12 -9.88 9.29
C ILE A 302 -3.12 -10.14 10.42
N THR A 303 -3.68 -11.35 10.54
CA THR A 303 -4.68 -11.63 11.59
C THR A 303 -4.09 -12.29 12.82
N ARG A 304 -2.93 -12.95 12.69
CA ARG A 304 -2.33 -13.76 13.76
C ARG A 304 -0.98 -13.19 14.20
N PRO A 305 -0.87 -12.66 15.43
CA PRO A 305 0.37 -12.08 15.94
C PRO A 305 1.56 -13.05 15.86
N ILE A 306 1.35 -14.31 16.24
CA ILE A 306 2.42 -15.32 16.25
C ILE A 306 3.00 -15.60 14.86
N ALA A 307 2.18 -15.56 13.81
CA ALA A 307 2.65 -15.73 12.43
C ALA A 307 3.51 -14.53 12.00
N THR A 308 3.11 -13.31 12.37
CA THR A 308 3.92 -12.09 12.18
C THR A 308 5.25 -12.17 12.94
N ALA A 309 5.27 -12.67 14.18
CA ALA A 309 6.51 -12.83 14.95
C ALA A 309 7.52 -13.75 14.25
N PHE A 310 7.08 -14.94 13.81
CA PHE A 310 7.95 -15.88 13.11
C PHE A 310 8.42 -15.34 11.76
N MET A 311 7.57 -14.61 11.04
CA MET A 311 7.96 -13.90 9.83
C MET A 311 9.09 -12.89 10.11
N PHE A 312 8.94 -12.06 11.15
CA PHE A 312 9.97 -11.08 11.54
C PHE A 312 11.28 -11.74 11.97
N LEU A 313 11.22 -12.77 12.81
CA LEU A 313 12.40 -13.53 13.22
C LEU A 313 13.10 -14.21 12.04
N GLY A 314 12.34 -14.79 11.11
CA GLY A 314 12.88 -15.38 9.89
C GLY A 314 13.57 -14.35 9.00
N ILE A 315 12.95 -13.18 8.79
CA ILE A 315 13.55 -12.09 8.03
C ILE A 315 14.82 -11.55 8.70
N LEU A 316 14.84 -11.39 10.03
CA LEU A 316 16.04 -10.99 10.77
C LEU A 316 17.17 -12.01 10.62
N ALA A 317 16.87 -13.30 10.75
CA ALA A 317 17.84 -14.37 10.59
C ALA A 317 18.45 -14.37 9.17
N VAL A 318 17.61 -14.30 8.13
CA VAL A 318 18.08 -14.23 6.74
C VAL A 318 18.92 -12.97 6.50
N SER A 319 18.47 -11.81 7.01
CA SER A 319 19.23 -10.54 6.91
C SER A 319 20.62 -10.67 7.52
N LEU A 320 20.73 -11.28 8.71
CA LEU A 320 21.99 -11.51 9.41
C LEU A 320 22.91 -12.45 8.63
N VAL A 321 22.41 -13.60 8.18
CA VAL A 321 23.18 -14.57 7.39
C VAL A 321 23.69 -13.92 6.10
N MET A 322 22.83 -13.18 5.40
CA MET A 322 23.22 -12.49 4.16
C MET A 322 24.32 -11.44 4.40
N ALA A 323 24.28 -10.71 5.50
CA ALA A 323 25.31 -9.70 5.81
C ALA A 323 26.65 -10.30 6.25
N LEU A 324 26.65 -11.54 6.77
CA LEU A 324 27.88 -12.28 7.09
C LEU A 324 28.47 -12.98 5.85
N VAL A 325 27.64 -13.41 4.90
CA VAL A 325 28.13 -14.06 3.67
C VAL A 325 28.52 -13.05 2.59
N TYR A 326 27.67 -12.05 2.37
CA TYR A 326 27.83 -11.07 1.29
C TYR A 326 28.13 -9.67 1.82
N ARG A 327 28.79 -8.86 1.01
CA ARG A 327 29.09 -7.46 1.33
C ARG A 327 27.93 -6.53 0.96
N ARG A 328 27.81 -5.40 1.66
CA ARG A 328 26.74 -4.37 1.46
C ARG A 328 25.35 -4.89 1.83
N ARG A 329 24.29 -4.10 1.62
CA ARG A 329 22.91 -4.45 2.00
C ARG A 329 22.24 -5.38 0.96
N ILE A 330 22.82 -6.55 0.70
CA ILE A 330 22.32 -7.51 -0.30
C ILE A 330 20.89 -7.97 0.01
N PHE A 331 20.57 -8.25 1.28
CA PHE A 331 19.21 -8.59 1.67
C PHE A 331 18.22 -7.50 1.20
N CYS A 332 18.50 -6.23 1.49
CA CYS A 332 17.65 -5.11 1.10
C CYS A 332 17.57 -4.90 -0.42
N GLN A 333 18.63 -5.26 -1.16
CA GLN A 333 18.71 -5.08 -2.61
C GLN A 333 17.96 -6.16 -3.40
N TYR A 334 18.05 -7.43 -2.97
CA TYR A 334 17.62 -8.56 -3.81
C TYR A 334 16.65 -9.56 -3.14
N LEU A 335 16.48 -9.49 -1.81
CA LEU A 335 15.66 -10.47 -1.06
C LEU A 335 14.48 -9.83 -0.33
N CYS A 336 14.61 -8.60 0.15
CA CYS A 336 13.59 -7.92 0.94
C CYS A 336 12.31 -7.73 0.11
N PRO A 337 11.19 -8.41 0.43
CA PRO A 337 9.97 -8.33 -0.37
C PRO A 337 9.41 -6.91 -0.42
N VAL A 338 9.45 -6.21 0.72
CA VAL A 338 9.03 -4.82 0.87
C VAL A 338 9.96 -3.87 0.09
N GLY A 339 11.26 -4.16 0.10
CA GLY A 339 12.27 -3.37 -0.60
C GLY A 339 12.01 -3.28 -2.11
N GLY A 340 11.59 -4.38 -2.74
CA GLY A 340 11.32 -4.43 -4.18
C GLY A 340 10.28 -3.40 -4.63
N PHE A 341 9.07 -3.46 -4.06
CA PHE A 341 8.00 -2.52 -4.42
C PHE A 341 8.26 -1.09 -3.93
N LEU A 342 8.93 -0.92 -2.77
CA LEU A 342 9.34 0.43 -2.34
C LEU A 342 10.33 1.04 -3.33
N GLY A 343 11.15 0.21 -3.97
CA GLY A 343 12.03 0.63 -5.07
C GLY A 343 11.24 1.16 -6.26
N THR A 344 10.39 0.34 -6.85
CA THR A 344 9.61 0.74 -8.03
C THR A 344 8.69 1.94 -7.75
N TYR A 345 8.03 1.98 -6.59
CA TYR A 345 7.15 3.11 -6.23
C TYR A 345 7.90 4.39 -5.90
N SER A 346 9.14 4.32 -5.40
CA SER A 346 9.96 5.53 -5.17
C SER A 346 10.33 6.28 -6.45
N MET A 347 10.14 5.67 -7.62
CA MET A 347 10.27 6.37 -8.89
C MET A 347 9.23 7.50 -9.03
N ALA A 348 8.05 7.33 -8.41
CA ALA A 348 7.03 8.36 -8.37
C ALA A 348 7.19 9.38 -7.24
N SER A 349 8.13 9.19 -6.31
CA SER A 349 8.22 10.05 -5.12
C SER A 349 8.63 11.49 -5.41
N MET A 350 8.16 12.41 -4.57
CA MET A 350 8.50 13.85 -4.64
C MET A 350 9.88 14.18 -4.08
N THR A 351 10.58 13.25 -3.43
CA THR A 351 11.95 13.46 -2.94
C THR A 351 12.95 12.58 -3.68
N GLU A 352 14.16 13.09 -3.92
CA GLU A 352 15.28 12.35 -4.47
C GLU A 352 16.61 12.78 -3.88
N LEU A 353 17.62 11.90 -3.93
CA LEU A 353 19.00 12.23 -3.61
C LEU A 353 19.83 12.15 -4.89
N ARG A 354 20.53 13.23 -5.25
CA ARG A 354 21.30 13.34 -6.49
C ARG A 354 22.58 14.17 -6.28
N ALA A 355 23.47 14.12 -7.28
CA ALA A 355 24.57 15.07 -7.38
C ALA A 355 24.02 16.46 -7.70
N VAL A 356 24.61 17.51 -7.11
CA VAL A 356 24.24 18.91 -7.43
C VAL A 356 24.71 19.24 -8.84
N ASP A 357 25.99 18.97 -9.12
CA ASP A 357 26.63 19.17 -10.41
C ASP A 357 27.26 17.85 -10.91
N LEU A 358 26.84 17.38 -12.08
CA LEU A 358 27.35 16.13 -12.66
C LEU A 358 28.79 16.26 -13.17
N ASP A 359 29.25 17.43 -13.58
CA ASP A 359 30.59 17.65 -14.09
C ASP A 359 31.62 17.67 -12.96
N ILE A 360 31.29 18.32 -11.83
CA ILE A 360 32.08 18.18 -10.59
C ILE A 360 32.16 16.71 -10.20
N CYS A 361 31.01 16.01 -10.24
CA CYS A 361 30.94 14.60 -9.90
C CYS A 361 31.78 13.74 -10.84
N LYS A 362 31.86 14.03 -12.14
CA LYS A 362 32.67 13.27 -13.11
C LYS A 362 34.16 13.52 -12.95
N LYS A 363 34.59 14.77 -12.74
CA LYS A 363 36.00 15.21 -12.74
C LYS A 363 36.82 14.70 -11.55
N HIS A 364 36.27 14.66 -10.33
CA HIS A 364 37.04 14.29 -9.13
C HIS A 364 37.33 12.77 -9.07
N ARG A 365 38.49 12.33 -8.57
CA ARG A 365 38.92 10.91 -8.67
C ARG A 365 38.62 10.04 -7.45
N GLU A 366 38.42 10.64 -6.28
CA GLU A 366 38.33 9.94 -4.99
C GLU A 366 37.10 9.03 -4.93
N LYS A 367 35.95 9.50 -5.46
CA LYS A 367 34.64 8.80 -5.47
C LYS A 367 34.31 8.14 -4.12
N SER A 368 34.61 8.82 -3.02
CA SER A 368 34.43 8.32 -1.66
C SER A 368 32.96 8.04 -1.32
N CYS A 369 32.00 8.69 -1.99
CA CYS A 369 30.58 8.35 -1.90
C CYS A 369 30.23 6.92 -2.34
N PHE A 370 31.02 6.31 -3.24
CA PHE A 370 30.84 4.93 -3.68
C PHE A 370 31.78 3.95 -2.99
N SER A 371 33.04 4.36 -2.75
CA SER A 371 34.09 3.48 -2.21
C SER A 371 34.31 3.60 -0.70
N GLY A 372 33.75 4.63 -0.06
CA GLY A 372 33.94 4.94 1.36
C GLY A 372 35.02 6.00 1.58
N GLY A 373 34.93 6.72 2.71
CA GLY A 373 35.90 7.73 3.13
C GLY A 373 36.13 7.70 4.65
N PRO A 374 36.96 8.60 5.19
CA PRO A 374 37.17 8.73 6.63
C PRO A 374 35.90 9.23 7.36
N ASP A 375 35.08 10.03 6.69
CA ASP A 375 33.91 10.68 7.29
C ASP A 375 32.62 9.87 7.16
N GLY A 376 32.56 8.91 6.25
CA GLY A 376 31.35 8.13 5.98
C GLY A 376 31.59 6.80 5.26
N TRP A 377 30.60 5.92 5.33
CA TRP A 377 30.68 4.59 4.74
C TRP A 377 30.44 4.61 3.23
N ALA A 378 31.03 3.65 2.53
CA ALA A 378 30.70 3.36 1.13
C ALA A 378 29.20 3.13 0.93
N CYS A 379 28.65 3.53 -0.23
CA CYS A 379 27.23 3.35 -0.55
C CYS A 379 26.75 1.90 -0.30
N PRO A 380 25.91 1.65 0.73
CA PRO A 380 25.41 0.32 1.06
C PRO A 380 24.52 -0.27 -0.03
N TRP A 381 24.03 0.58 -0.93
CA TRP A 381 23.11 0.26 -2.02
C TRP A 381 23.79 0.20 -3.40
N LYS A 382 25.14 0.22 -3.47
CA LYS A 382 25.89 0.11 -4.73
C LYS A 382 25.52 1.17 -5.78
N GLN A 383 25.04 2.33 -5.35
CA GLN A 383 24.70 3.43 -6.25
C GLN A 383 25.88 4.38 -6.45
N TYR A 384 26.11 4.78 -7.69
CA TYR A 384 27.10 5.78 -8.07
C TYR A 384 26.40 7.06 -8.54
N LEU A 385 26.64 8.16 -7.83
CA LEU A 385 25.96 9.44 -8.04
C LEU A 385 26.12 10.01 -9.45
N GLY A 386 27.28 9.81 -10.09
CA GLY A 386 27.55 10.36 -11.42
C GLY A 386 26.72 9.75 -12.55
N THR A 387 26.09 8.60 -12.31
CA THR A 387 25.20 7.92 -13.29
C THR A 387 23.82 7.64 -12.71
N MET A 388 23.55 8.07 -11.49
CA MET A 388 22.30 7.78 -10.80
C MET A 388 21.19 8.69 -11.30
N ASN A 389 20.21 8.10 -11.98
CA ASN A 389 19.07 8.83 -12.56
C ASN A 389 17.71 8.28 -12.10
N ARG A 390 17.67 7.32 -11.16
CA ARG A 390 16.43 6.74 -10.64
C ARG A 390 16.51 6.47 -9.14
N ASN A 391 15.40 6.63 -8.44
CA ASN A 391 15.30 6.36 -7.01
C ASN A 391 15.27 4.86 -6.65
N ASN A 392 14.89 4.00 -7.59
CA ASN A 392 14.50 2.62 -7.30
C ASN A 392 15.56 1.73 -6.63
N TYR A 393 16.84 2.06 -6.77
CA TYR A 393 17.93 1.33 -6.13
C TYR A 393 18.66 2.11 -5.04
N CYS A 394 18.26 3.34 -4.71
CA CYS A 394 18.82 4.09 -3.58
C CYS A 394 17.94 3.97 -2.36
N GLY A 395 18.49 3.46 -1.24
CA GLY A 395 17.75 3.41 0.03
C GLY A 395 17.84 4.66 0.88
N LEU A 396 18.26 5.80 0.30
CA LEU A 396 18.29 7.12 0.95
C LEU A 396 19.03 7.15 2.31
N CYS A 397 20.10 6.36 2.45
CA CYS A 397 20.83 6.23 3.72
C CYS A 397 21.81 7.38 4.02
N THR A 398 21.82 8.45 3.21
CA THR A 398 22.62 9.69 3.36
C THR A 398 24.15 9.57 3.51
N GLU A 399 24.73 8.37 3.56
CA GLU A 399 26.19 8.15 3.68
C GLU A 399 27.01 8.83 2.58
N CYS A 400 26.44 8.99 1.38
CA CYS A 400 27.09 9.71 0.29
C CYS A 400 27.20 11.22 0.53
N ILE A 401 26.33 11.82 1.35
CA ILE A 401 26.42 13.24 1.78
C ILE A 401 27.62 13.40 2.72
N LYS A 402 27.79 12.46 3.65
CA LYS A 402 28.91 12.45 4.61
C LYS A 402 30.26 12.19 3.94
N SER A 403 30.25 11.32 2.93
CA SER A 403 31.49 10.83 2.30
C SER A 403 31.97 11.67 1.13
N CYS A 404 31.21 12.65 0.63
CA CYS A 404 31.59 13.40 -0.57
C CYS A 404 32.63 14.50 -0.25
N PRO A 405 33.86 14.44 -0.80
CA PRO A 405 34.89 15.45 -0.51
C PRO A 405 34.63 16.80 -1.18
N LYS A 406 33.66 16.88 -2.09
CA LYS A 406 33.31 18.10 -2.85
C LYS A 406 31.97 18.70 -2.43
N ASP A 407 31.34 18.16 -1.38
CA ASP A 407 30.00 18.56 -0.91
C ASP A 407 28.94 18.64 -2.01
N ASN A 408 29.06 17.76 -3.01
CA ASN A 408 28.31 17.85 -4.27
C ASN A 408 27.08 16.92 -4.28
N VAL A 409 26.45 16.70 -3.12
CA VAL A 409 25.33 15.76 -2.96
C VAL A 409 24.22 16.42 -2.16
N ALA A 410 23.01 16.43 -2.73
CA ALA A 410 21.86 17.05 -2.08
C ALA A 410 20.60 16.20 -2.20
N ILE A 411 19.61 16.55 -1.36
CA ILE A 411 18.25 16.04 -1.44
C ILE A 411 17.41 17.10 -2.14
N PHE A 412 16.67 16.69 -3.16
CA PHE A 412 15.82 17.54 -3.96
C PHE A 412 14.35 17.20 -3.76
N ILE A 413 13.50 18.23 -3.77
CA ILE A 413 12.06 18.09 -3.98
C ILE A 413 11.81 18.22 -5.48
N ARG A 414 11.05 17.28 -6.04
CA ARG A 414 10.75 17.15 -7.48
C ARG A 414 9.26 16.87 -7.70
N PRO A 415 8.74 17.08 -8.92
CA PRO A 415 7.39 16.67 -9.27
C PRO A 415 7.16 15.18 -9.06
N PHE A 416 5.97 14.83 -8.55
CA PHE A 416 5.52 13.46 -8.40
C PHE A 416 5.61 12.73 -9.75
N GLY A 417 6.24 11.55 -9.82
CA GLY A 417 6.31 10.79 -11.06
C GLY A 417 7.52 11.05 -11.97
N SER A 418 8.55 11.76 -11.50
CA SER A 418 9.67 12.22 -12.36
C SER A 418 10.52 11.09 -12.98
N ASP A 419 10.78 9.99 -12.28
CA ASP A 419 11.55 8.86 -12.82
C ASP A 419 10.64 7.90 -13.59
N HIS A 420 10.53 8.02 -14.91
CA HIS A 420 9.53 7.27 -15.68
C HIS A 420 10.08 6.06 -16.47
N LEU A 421 11.31 5.64 -16.16
CA LEU A 421 12.06 4.67 -16.97
C LEU A 421 12.28 3.34 -16.26
N LEU A 422 11.47 2.33 -16.58
CA LEU A 422 11.70 0.95 -16.15
C LEU A 422 12.75 0.28 -17.07
N LYS A 423 13.71 -0.44 -16.49
CA LYS A 423 14.85 -1.02 -17.22
C LYS A 423 14.63 -2.48 -17.62
N GLY A 424 13.89 -3.23 -16.81
CA GLY A 424 13.76 -4.68 -16.95
C GLY A 424 12.33 -5.17 -16.72
N TYR A 425 12.08 -6.40 -17.19
CA TYR A 425 10.79 -7.05 -16.99
C TYR A 425 10.54 -7.36 -15.51
N ASP A 426 11.58 -7.61 -14.72
CA ASP A 426 11.49 -7.75 -13.27
C ASP A 426 10.83 -6.52 -12.59
N GLU A 427 11.21 -5.30 -13.01
CA GLU A 427 10.59 -4.05 -12.55
C GLU A 427 9.13 -3.92 -13.05
N MET A 428 8.85 -4.29 -14.30
CA MET A 428 7.47 -4.30 -14.85
C MET A 428 6.55 -5.26 -14.09
N PHE A 429 6.99 -6.51 -13.92
CA PHE A 429 6.25 -7.54 -13.19
C PHE A 429 6.02 -7.13 -11.75
N ASN A 430 6.99 -6.48 -11.09
CA ASN A 430 6.80 -5.97 -9.73
C ASN A 430 5.61 -4.99 -9.66
N VAL A 431 5.53 -4.02 -10.58
CA VAL A 431 4.44 -3.03 -10.58
C VAL A 431 3.09 -3.69 -10.87
N ILE A 432 3.05 -4.66 -11.79
CA ILE A 432 1.83 -5.41 -12.10
C ILE A 432 1.40 -6.30 -10.92
N ILE A 433 2.33 -7.01 -10.28
CA ILE A 433 2.08 -7.80 -9.07
C ILE A 433 1.45 -6.91 -8.01
N MET A 434 2.02 -5.74 -7.76
CA MET A 434 1.49 -4.82 -6.76
C MET A 434 0.07 -4.35 -7.08
N LEU A 435 -0.26 -4.13 -8.34
CA LEU A 435 -1.61 -3.77 -8.76
C LEU A 435 -2.59 -4.94 -8.56
N VAL A 436 -2.22 -6.14 -9.03
CA VAL A 436 -3.06 -7.34 -8.91
C VAL A 436 -3.33 -7.68 -7.46
N VAL A 437 -2.31 -7.58 -6.60
CA VAL A 437 -2.47 -7.80 -5.16
C VAL A 437 -3.41 -6.76 -4.55
N ALA A 438 -3.34 -5.49 -4.95
CA ALA A 438 -4.28 -4.48 -4.45
C ALA A 438 -5.73 -4.87 -4.77
N ILE A 439 -6.00 -5.29 -6.01
CA ILE A 439 -7.33 -5.77 -6.43
C ILE A 439 -7.73 -7.02 -5.65
N ALA A 440 -6.84 -8.01 -5.55
CA ALA A 440 -7.08 -9.26 -4.85
C ALA A 440 -7.42 -9.00 -3.37
N PHE A 441 -6.69 -8.11 -2.72
CA PHE A 441 -6.94 -7.74 -1.32
C PHE A 441 -8.23 -6.94 -1.14
N SER A 442 -8.58 -6.07 -2.07
CA SER A 442 -9.89 -5.40 -2.06
C SER A 442 -11.03 -6.42 -2.17
N ILE A 443 -10.86 -7.48 -2.95
CA ILE A 443 -11.85 -8.56 -3.07
C ILE A 443 -11.88 -9.43 -1.80
N THR A 444 -10.71 -9.87 -1.31
CA THR A 444 -10.62 -10.84 -0.21
C THR A 444 -10.91 -10.21 1.15
N MET A 445 -10.35 -9.03 1.44
CA MET A 445 -10.42 -8.37 2.75
C MET A 445 -11.51 -7.30 2.81
N GLY A 446 -11.69 -6.53 1.74
CA GLY A 446 -12.72 -5.48 1.67
C GLY A 446 -14.09 -6.00 1.24
N GLY A 447 -14.14 -7.05 0.43
CA GLY A 447 -15.35 -7.58 -0.17
C GLY A 447 -16.22 -8.39 0.80
N PRO A 448 -17.52 -8.56 0.49
CA PRO A 448 -18.48 -9.24 1.37
C PRO A 448 -18.41 -10.79 1.28
N TRP A 449 -17.55 -11.35 0.43
CA TRP A 449 -17.57 -12.77 0.09
C TRP A 449 -16.81 -13.64 1.11
N ALA A 450 -17.53 -14.26 2.04
CA ALA A 450 -16.96 -15.17 3.04
C ALA A 450 -16.17 -16.34 2.43
N VAL A 451 -16.68 -16.93 1.33
CA VAL A 451 -16.03 -18.08 0.66
C VAL A 451 -14.59 -17.78 0.25
N ILE A 452 -14.32 -16.56 -0.21
CA ILE A 452 -12.97 -16.15 -0.61
C ILE A 452 -12.07 -15.98 0.62
N LYS A 453 -12.61 -15.46 1.72
CA LYS A 453 -11.89 -15.32 3.00
C LYS A 453 -11.53 -16.69 3.58
N ASP A 454 -12.46 -17.63 3.54
CA ASP A 454 -12.26 -19.01 4.02
C ASP A 454 -11.22 -19.75 3.17
N ALA A 455 -11.27 -19.59 1.84
CA ALA A 455 -10.26 -20.13 0.93
C ALA A 455 -8.85 -19.59 1.24
N ALA A 456 -8.72 -18.30 1.53
CA ALA A 456 -7.45 -17.68 1.88
C ALA A 456 -7.00 -17.94 3.33
N ASN A 457 -7.91 -18.39 4.22
CA ASN A 457 -7.64 -18.74 5.62
C ASN A 457 -7.50 -20.26 5.83
N VAL A 458 -6.68 -20.91 4.98
CA VAL A 458 -6.53 -22.39 4.92
C VAL A 458 -6.25 -23.07 6.26
N THR A 459 -5.55 -22.39 7.16
CA THR A 459 -5.16 -22.95 8.46
C THR A 459 -6.34 -23.11 9.43
N GLU A 460 -7.44 -22.40 9.19
CA GLU A 460 -8.64 -22.44 10.02
C GLU A 460 -9.83 -23.07 9.30
N SER A 461 -9.99 -22.82 7.99
CA SER A 461 -10.97 -23.54 7.17
C SER A 461 -10.59 -25.01 6.96
N ARG A 462 -9.29 -25.33 6.96
CA ARG A 462 -8.72 -26.64 6.61
C ARG A 462 -9.05 -27.08 5.17
N GLU A 463 -9.49 -26.15 4.33
CA GLU A 463 -9.89 -26.40 2.96
C GLU A 463 -8.72 -26.16 1.99
N ILE A 464 -7.98 -27.23 1.69
CA ILE A 464 -6.76 -27.15 0.88
C ILE A 464 -7.05 -26.86 -0.60
N VAL A 465 -8.12 -27.44 -1.15
CA VAL A 465 -8.46 -27.27 -2.58
C VAL A 465 -8.85 -25.82 -2.91
N PRO A 466 -9.79 -25.17 -2.18
CA PRO A 466 -10.09 -23.75 -2.35
C PRO A 466 -8.86 -22.84 -2.17
N PHE A 467 -7.97 -23.18 -1.23
CA PHE A 467 -6.72 -22.44 -1.06
C PHE A 467 -5.82 -22.51 -2.30
N PHE A 468 -5.63 -23.69 -2.90
CA PHE A 468 -4.85 -23.80 -4.13
C PHE A 468 -5.50 -23.09 -5.32
N ILE A 469 -6.83 -23.09 -5.41
CA ILE A 469 -7.55 -22.31 -6.44
C ILE A 469 -7.32 -20.81 -6.23
N TYR A 470 -7.38 -20.34 -4.97
CA TYR A 470 -7.04 -18.97 -4.61
C TYR A 470 -5.61 -18.61 -5.01
N LEU A 471 -4.63 -19.47 -4.69
CA LEU A 471 -3.23 -19.27 -5.07
C LEU A 471 -3.03 -19.27 -6.60
N ALA A 472 -3.60 -20.24 -7.30
CA ALA A 472 -3.51 -20.33 -8.75
C ALA A 472 -4.12 -19.09 -9.43
N SER A 473 -5.24 -18.59 -8.89
CA SER A 473 -5.88 -17.37 -9.37
C SER A 473 -5.01 -16.13 -9.12
N LEU A 474 -4.44 -16.00 -7.92
CA LEU A 474 -3.56 -14.87 -7.57
C LEU A 474 -2.26 -14.87 -8.38
N TRP A 475 -1.56 -16.01 -8.44
CA TRP A 475 -0.30 -16.13 -9.18
C TRP A 475 -0.51 -16.10 -10.69
N GLY A 476 -1.55 -16.79 -11.19
CA GLY A 476 -1.92 -16.77 -12.59
C GLY A 476 -2.32 -15.37 -13.07
N SER A 477 -3.08 -14.61 -12.26
CA SER A 477 -3.41 -13.23 -12.60
C SER A 477 -2.18 -12.32 -12.60
N ALA A 478 -1.30 -12.46 -11.60
CA ALA A 478 -0.14 -11.60 -11.42
C ALA A 478 1.02 -11.87 -12.41
N LEU A 479 1.22 -13.13 -12.81
CA LEU A 479 2.35 -13.55 -13.64
C LEU A 479 1.98 -13.82 -15.10
N LEU A 480 0.71 -14.12 -15.41
CA LEU A 480 0.30 -14.48 -16.77
C LEU A 480 -0.76 -13.52 -17.32
N LEU A 481 -1.91 -13.40 -16.67
CA LEU A 481 -3.07 -12.68 -17.22
C LEU A 481 -2.78 -11.19 -17.39
N PHE A 482 -2.46 -10.47 -16.31
CA PHE A 482 -2.26 -9.02 -16.37
C PHE A 482 -1.00 -8.64 -17.16
N PRO A 483 0.17 -9.29 -16.98
CA PRO A 483 1.32 -9.04 -17.84
C PRO A 483 1.06 -9.34 -19.31
N GLY A 484 0.32 -10.41 -19.62
CA GLY A 484 -0.05 -10.79 -20.98
C GLY A 484 -0.97 -9.76 -21.65
N ILE A 485 -2.04 -9.35 -20.96
CA ILE A 485 -2.94 -8.28 -21.44
C ILE A 485 -2.16 -6.97 -21.61
N PHE A 486 -1.31 -6.62 -20.65
CA PHE A 486 -0.53 -5.40 -20.72
C PHE A 486 0.48 -5.40 -21.88
N ALA A 487 1.15 -6.53 -22.15
CA ALA A 487 2.03 -6.69 -23.30
C ALA A 487 1.28 -6.56 -24.63
N LEU A 488 0.05 -7.09 -24.71
CA LEU A 488 -0.83 -6.91 -25.87
C LEU A 488 -1.19 -5.42 -26.06
N VAL A 489 -1.61 -4.75 -24.99
CA VAL A 489 -1.91 -3.30 -24.98
C VAL A 489 -0.71 -2.48 -25.46
N ALA A 490 0.49 -2.79 -24.97
CA ALA A 490 1.71 -2.10 -25.39
C ALA A 490 2.09 -2.37 -26.85
N ARG A 491 1.83 -3.57 -27.37
CA ARG A 491 2.02 -3.91 -28.79
C ARG A 491 1.05 -3.15 -29.69
N LEU A 492 -0.22 -3.05 -29.29
CA LEU A 492 -1.22 -2.26 -30.00
C LEU A 492 -0.88 -0.76 -29.98
N ALA A 493 -0.42 -0.25 -28.83
CA ALA A 493 0.08 1.12 -28.70
C ALA A 493 1.26 1.39 -29.65
N ASN A 494 2.22 0.46 -29.75
CA ASN A 494 3.35 0.59 -30.68
C ASN A 494 2.87 0.60 -32.15
N ARG A 495 1.89 -0.24 -32.49
CA ARG A 495 1.28 -0.26 -33.83
C ARG A 495 0.60 1.06 -34.17
N MET A 496 -0.15 1.64 -33.22
CA MET A 496 -0.79 2.95 -33.41
C MET A 496 0.20 4.11 -33.55
N ALA A 497 1.39 3.99 -32.95
CA ALA A 497 2.48 4.94 -33.11
C ALA A 497 3.24 4.80 -34.46
N GLY A 498 2.92 3.76 -35.25
CA GLY A 498 3.61 3.43 -36.50
C GLY A 498 4.85 2.56 -36.31
N ASN A 499 4.88 1.69 -35.30
CA ASN A 499 5.97 0.74 -35.01
C ASN A 499 7.37 1.38 -34.95
N ARG A 500 7.48 2.50 -34.23
CA ARG A 500 8.73 3.29 -34.17
C ARG A 500 9.85 2.62 -33.38
N VAL A 501 9.52 1.76 -32.42
CA VAL A 501 10.48 1.12 -31.52
C VAL A 501 10.18 -0.37 -31.34
N SER A 502 11.08 -1.10 -30.68
CA SER A 502 10.83 -2.49 -30.29
C SER A 502 9.65 -2.60 -29.30
N ASN A 503 8.88 -3.69 -29.40
CA ASN A 503 7.77 -3.96 -28.47
C ASN A 503 8.25 -4.01 -27.01
N ARG A 504 9.46 -4.51 -26.76
CA ARG A 504 10.08 -4.51 -25.42
C ARG A 504 10.23 -3.08 -24.89
N THR A 505 10.81 -2.19 -25.67
CA THR A 505 11.01 -0.78 -25.27
C THR A 505 9.67 -0.11 -24.99
N MET A 506 8.68 -0.27 -25.89
CA MET A 506 7.36 0.33 -25.69
C MET A 506 6.68 -0.19 -24.42
N THR A 507 6.71 -1.50 -24.20
CA THR A 507 6.12 -2.14 -23.01
C THR A 507 6.73 -1.60 -21.72
N LEU A 508 8.06 -1.52 -21.63
CA LEU A 508 8.73 -1.04 -20.42
C LEU A 508 8.48 0.45 -20.15
N ARG A 509 8.36 1.29 -21.19
CA ARG A 509 8.03 2.72 -21.02
C ARG A 509 6.58 2.90 -20.54
N LEU A 510 5.63 2.20 -21.17
CA LEU A 510 4.22 2.31 -20.82
C LEU A 510 3.89 1.68 -19.47
N ALA A 511 4.64 0.67 -19.03
CA ALA A 511 4.43 0.02 -17.73
C ALA A 511 4.51 1.00 -16.55
N TYR A 512 5.17 2.15 -16.73
CA TYR A 512 5.22 3.19 -15.71
C TYR A 512 3.86 3.79 -15.35
N ILE A 513 2.85 3.74 -16.24
CA ILE A 513 1.46 4.17 -15.95
C ILE A 513 0.93 3.43 -14.70
N MET A 514 1.32 2.17 -14.53
CA MET A 514 0.86 1.33 -13.43
C MET A 514 1.48 1.71 -12.08
N VAL A 515 2.58 2.49 -12.04
CA VAL A 515 3.21 2.91 -10.79
C VAL A 515 2.31 3.89 -10.02
N PRO A 516 1.90 5.06 -10.58
CA PRO A 516 0.91 5.91 -9.91
C PRO A 516 -0.41 5.18 -9.65
N VAL A 517 -0.98 4.50 -10.66
CA VAL A 517 -2.26 3.78 -10.51
C VAL A 517 -2.20 2.79 -9.33
N GLY A 518 -1.11 2.03 -9.22
CA GLY A 518 -0.88 1.10 -8.13
C GLY A 518 -0.74 1.80 -6.78
N ILE A 519 0.04 2.89 -6.67
CA ILE A 519 0.17 3.65 -5.42
C ILE A 519 -1.21 4.11 -4.91
N PHE A 520 -1.99 4.78 -5.77
CA PHE A 520 -3.30 5.29 -5.39
C PHE A 520 -4.31 4.17 -5.11
N ALA A 521 -4.26 3.05 -5.83
CA ALA A 521 -5.09 1.87 -5.53
C ALA A 521 -4.80 1.32 -4.13
N TRP A 522 -3.52 1.25 -3.72
CA TRP A 522 -3.14 0.83 -2.37
C TRP A 522 -3.57 1.81 -1.29
N ILE A 523 -3.52 3.12 -1.56
CA ILE A 523 -4.01 4.14 -0.62
C ILE A 523 -5.52 3.98 -0.46
N ALA A 524 -6.27 3.85 -1.56
CA ALA A 524 -7.72 3.65 -1.54
C ALA A 524 -8.10 2.37 -0.77
N PHE A 525 -7.37 1.27 -0.98
CA PHE A 525 -7.57 0.03 -0.23
C PHE A 525 -7.28 0.19 1.28
N SER A 526 -6.25 0.96 1.64
CA SER A 526 -5.79 1.10 3.03
C SER A 526 -6.63 2.09 3.86
N LEU A 527 -7.35 3.00 3.20
CA LEU A 527 -8.11 4.06 3.85
C LEU A 527 -9.19 3.55 4.83
N PRO A 528 -10.07 2.60 4.46
CA PRO A 528 -11.09 2.09 5.38
C PRO A 528 -10.46 1.41 6.60
N MET A 529 -9.33 0.71 6.42
CA MET A 529 -8.64 0.05 7.52
C MET A 529 -8.22 1.05 8.60
N LEU A 530 -7.77 2.25 8.24
CA LEU A 530 -7.43 3.28 9.22
C LEU A 530 -8.69 3.96 9.79
N MET A 531 -9.58 4.46 8.93
CA MET A 531 -10.74 5.26 9.36
C MET A 531 -11.72 4.46 10.24
N VAL A 532 -11.85 3.16 10.00
CA VAL A 532 -12.76 2.30 10.77
C VAL A 532 -12.10 1.81 12.06
N ASN A 533 -10.80 1.52 12.04
CA ASN A 533 -10.11 0.85 13.15
C ASN A 533 -9.23 1.78 14.00
N TYR A 534 -9.32 3.11 13.84
CA TYR A 534 -8.46 4.05 14.58
C TYR A 534 -8.61 3.93 16.11
N SER A 535 -9.82 3.60 16.59
CA SER A 535 -10.10 3.37 18.00
C SER A 535 -9.22 2.26 18.58
N TYR A 536 -8.98 1.19 17.82
CA TYR A 536 -8.06 0.12 18.23
C TYR A 536 -6.62 0.61 18.37
N ILE A 537 -6.18 1.61 17.61
CA ILE A 537 -4.85 2.23 17.75
C ILE A 537 -4.73 2.87 19.14
N LEU A 538 -5.77 3.58 19.60
CA LEU A 538 -5.80 4.19 20.93
C LEU A 538 -5.82 3.13 22.05
N ASN A 539 -6.59 2.05 21.86
CA ASN A 539 -6.68 0.96 22.83
C ASN A 539 -5.32 0.28 23.02
N VAL A 540 -4.69 -0.18 21.93
CA VAL A 540 -3.41 -0.90 22.00
C VAL A 540 -2.22 0.01 22.34
N LEU A 541 -2.33 1.33 22.17
CA LEU A 541 -1.30 2.25 22.65
C LEU A 541 -1.31 2.36 24.18
N SER A 542 -2.50 2.32 24.80
CA SER A 542 -2.66 2.28 26.27
C SER A 542 -2.39 0.90 26.87
N ASP A 543 -2.69 -0.19 26.15
CA ASP A 543 -2.41 -1.57 26.56
C ASP A 543 -1.65 -2.36 25.47
N PRO A 544 -0.33 -2.10 25.28
CA PRO A 544 0.45 -2.68 24.17
C PRO A 544 0.67 -4.19 24.27
N LEU A 545 0.59 -4.75 25.48
CA LEU A 545 0.79 -6.18 25.72
C LEU A 545 -0.54 -6.91 25.98
N GLY A 546 -1.65 -6.20 26.17
CA GLY A 546 -2.93 -6.81 26.55
C GLY A 546 -2.93 -7.30 28.00
N LEU A 547 -2.16 -6.66 28.88
CA LEU A 547 -2.00 -7.04 30.29
C LEU A 547 -2.96 -6.28 31.21
N GLY A 548 -3.92 -5.53 30.65
CA GLY A 548 -4.84 -4.69 31.41
C GLY A 548 -4.24 -3.34 31.79
N TRP A 549 -3.21 -2.88 31.09
CA TRP A 549 -2.64 -1.55 31.31
C TRP A 549 -3.56 -0.45 30.80
N ASN A 550 -3.38 0.77 31.33
CA ASN A 550 -4.07 1.95 30.83
C ASN A 550 -3.14 3.17 30.82
N LEU A 551 -2.03 3.07 30.08
CA LEU A 551 -0.94 4.04 30.12
C LEU A 551 -1.37 5.48 29.78
N PHE A 552 -2.38 5.64 28.92
CA PHE A 552 -2.86 6.95 28.46
C PHE A 552 -4.35 7.19 28.74
N GLY A 553 -5.00 6.36 29.55
CA GLY A 553 -6.44 6.50 29.83
C GLY A 553 -7.36 6.00 28.70
N THR A 554 -6.82 5.46 27.60
CA THR A 554 -7.57 5.09 26.40
C THR A 554 -7.75 3.60 26.18
N ALA A 555 -7.43 2.73 27.15
CA ALA A 555 -7.52 1.27 26.97
C ALA A 555 -8.95 0.76 26.67
N HIS A 556 -9.97 1.51 27.09
CA HIS A 556 -11.38 1.19 26.92
C HIS A 556 -12.09 2.18 25.98
N TYR A 557 -11.35 2.82 25.08
CA TYR A 557 -11.96 3.76 24.15
C TYR A 557 -12.98 3.03 23.25
N PRO A 558 -14.24 3.51 23.19
CA PRO A 558 -15.29 2.79 22.51
C PRO A 558 -15.02 2.69 21.01
N TYR A 559 -15.46 1.59 20.41
CA TYR A 559 -15.38 1.42 18.97
C TYR A 559 -16.35 2.38 18.28
N LYS A 560 -15.80 3.42 17.65
CA LYS A 560 -16.55 4.41 16.86
C LYS A 560 -15.79 4.66 15.56
N PRO A 561 -16.29 4.23 14.39
CA PRO A 561 -15.65 4.53 13.11
C PRO A 561 -15.60 6.04 12.82
N PHE A 562 -14.51 6.53 12.21
CA PHE A 562 -14.34 7.94 11.84
C PHE A 562 -14.93 8.21 10.45
N LEU A 563 -16.06 8.91 10.39
CA LEU A 563 -16.73 9.34 9.15
C LEU A 563 -16.84 8.23 8.08
N PRO A 564 -17.43 7.07 8.40
CA PRO A 564 -17.43 5.93 7.49
C PRO A 564 -18.21 6.19 6.18
N ASP A 565 -19.20 7.08 6.20
CA ASP A 565 -19.96 7.54 5.03
C ASP A 565 -19.11 8.17 3.92
N TRP A 566 -18.02 8.84 4.30
CA TRP A 566 -17.17 9.55 3.36
C TRP A 566 -16.15 8.64 2.68
N ILE A 567 -15.96 7.42 3.19
CA ILE A 567 -14.94 6.47 2.70
C ILE A 567 -15.09 6.23 1.19
N PRO A 568 -16.26 5.85 0.63
CA PRO A 568 -16.38 5.58 -0.79
C PRO A 568 -16.05 6.80 -1.67
N LEU A 569 -16.45 8.00 -1.24
CA LEU A 569 -16.17 9.25 -1.95
C LEU A 569 -14.66 9.53 -1.99
N ILE A 570 -13.99 9.44 -0.84
CA ILE A 570 -12.54 9.68 -0.75
C ILE A 570 -11.78 8.63 -1.57
N GLN A 571 -12.18 7.36 -1.49
CA GLN A 571 -11.61 6.29 -2.33
C GLN A 571 -11.75 6.62 -3.82
N GLY A 572 -12.93 7.09 -4.25
CA GLY A 572 -13.17 7.51 -5.63
C GLY A 572 -12.22 8.63 -6.07
N LEU A 573 -12.04 9.67 -5.25
CA LEU A 573 -11.15 10.79 -5.57
C LEU A 573 -9.68 10.35 -5.66
N ILE A 574 -9.24 9.49 -4.73
CA ILE A 574 -7.90 8.90 -4.74
C ILE A 574 -7.66 8.11 -6.04
N LEU A 575 -8.63 7.29 -6.46
CA LEU A 575 -8.53 6.51 -7.69
C LEU A 575 -8.48 7.40 -8.95
N LEU A 576 -9.27 8.47 -9.02
CA LEU A 576 -9.21 9.45 -10.12
C LEU A 576 -7.85 10.17 -10.17
N ALA A 577 -7.28 10.54 -9.02
CA ALA A 577 -5.92 11.10 -8.95
C ALA A 577 -4.88 10.10 -9.48
N GLY A 578 -5.01 8.83 -9.11
CA GLY A 578 -4.18 7.75 -9.65
C GLY A 578 -4.27 7.60 -11.17
N LEU A 579 -5.47 7.71 -11.72
CA LEU A 579 -5.72 7.67 -13.17
C LEU A 579 -5.05 8.86 -13.87
N TYR A 580 -5.23 10.08 -13.34
CA TYR A 580 -4.62 11.29 -13.87
C TYR A 580 -3.08 11.20 -13.88
N PHE A 581 -2.47 10.86 -12.73
CA PHE A 581 -1.02 10.74 -12.63
C PHE A 581 -0.47 9.57 -13.45
N GLY A 582 -1.18 8.45 -13.53
CA GLY A 582 -0.79 7.32 -14.35
C GLY A 582 -0.68 7.71 -15.83
N ILE A 583 -1.73 8.30 -16.38
CA ILE A 583 -1.80 8.66 -17.81
C ILE A 583 -0.83 9.79 -18.15
N SER A 584 -0.82 10.87 -17.36
CA SER A 584 0.09 12.01 -17.58
C SER A 584 1.56 11.60 -17.54
N ARG A 585 1.95 10.76 -16.58
CA ARG A 585 3.33 10.28 -16.47
C ARG A 585 3.70 9.22 -17.50
N GLY A 586 2.75 8.39 -17.92
CA GLY A 586 2.93 7.49 -19.06
C GLY A 586 3.20 8.22 -20.36
N TYR A 587 2.48 9.32 -20.61
CA TYR A 587 2.68 10.17 -21.79
C TYR A 587 4.10 10.77 -21.82
N LEU A 588 4.59 11.25 -20.67
CA LEU A 588 5.99 11.70 -20.55
C LEU A 588 6.98 10.55 -20.73
N ALA A 589 6.65 9.34 -20.28
CA ALA A 589 7.54 8.18 -20.36
C ALA A 589 7.95 7.80 -21.79
N ILE A 590 7.05 8.04 -22.75
CA ILE A 590 7.25 7.75 -24.17
C ILE A 590 7.70 8.97 -24.99
N LYS A 591 7.89 10.14 -24.37
CA LYS A 591 8.26 11.39 -25.06
C LYS A 591 9.55 11.26 -25.86
N ASP A 592 10.59 10.64 -25.29
CA ASP A 592 11.90 10.49 -25.95
C ASP A 592 11.87 9.57 -27.16
N ILE A 593 10.94 8.61 -27.19
CA ILE A 593 10.85 7.59 -28.24
C ILE A 593 9.78 7.91 -29.29
N VAL A 594 8.78 8.74 -28.94
CA VAL A 594 7.74 9.23 -29.85
C VAL A 594 7.64 10.74 -29.67
N SER A 595 8.43 11.47 -30.46
CA SER A 595 8.54 12.93 -30.37
C SER A 595 7.27 13.65 -30.85
N ASN A 596 6.66 13.17 -31.94
CA ASN A 596 5.42 13.72 -32.51
C ASN A 596 4.24 13.54 -31.54
N SER A 597 3.63 14.66 -31.15
CA SER A 597 2.55 14.69 -30.15
C SER A 597 1.32 13.86 -30.57
N ILE A 598 0.88 13.96 -31.83
CA ILE A 598 -0.28 13.21 -32.34
C ILE A 598 -0.01 11.69 -32.29
N SER A 599 1.17 11.26 -32.74
CA SER A 599 1.55 9.83 -32.71
C SER A 599 1.69 9.32 -31.28
N ARG A 600 2.20 10.16 -30.37
CA ARG A 600 2.32 9.86 -28.94
C ARG A 600 0.95 9.69 -28.29
N THR A 601 0.02 10.59 -28.58
CA THR A 601 -1.37 10.51 -28.09
C THR A 601 -2.08 9.27 -28.62
N LYS A 602 -1.90 8.92 -29.90
CA LYS A 602 -2.42 7.66 -30.45
C LYS A 602 -1.88 6.44 -29.70
N ALA A 603 -0.58 6.44 -29.34
CA ALA A 603 0.01 5.37 -28.54
C ALA A 603 -0.59 5.25 -27.12
N MET A 604 -1.10 6.35 -26.56
CA MET A 604 -1.67 6.38 -25.20
C MET A 604 -3.11 5.88 -25.13
N ILE A 605 -3.83 5.68 -26.23
CA ILE A 605 -5.24 5.26 -26.22
C ILE A 605 -5.44 3.93 -25.49
N PHE A 606 -4.82 2.84 -25.94
CA PHE A 606 -5.00 1.52 -25.32
C PHE A 606 -4.49 1.45 -23.86
N PRO A 607 -3.31 1.99 -23.52
CA PRO A 607 -2.86 2.03 -22.13
C PRO A 607 -3.78 2.83 -21.21
N SER A 608 -4.39 3.92 -21.71
CA SER A 608 -5.33 4.73 -20.94
C SER A 608 -6.65 3.99 -20.72
N ILE A 609 -7.16 3.27 -21.72
CA ILE A 609 -8.32 2.39 -21.59
C ILE A 609 -8.03 1.28 -20.57
N PHE A 610 -6.84 0.68 -20.62
CA PHE A 610 -6.46 -0.35 -19.64
C PHE A 610 -6.46 0.20 -18.21
N ALA A 611 -5.83 1.36 -17.98
CA ALA A 611 -5.86 2.03 -16.67
C ALA A 611 -7.28 2.40 -16.23
N LEU A 612 -8.12 2.88 -17.15
CA LEU A 612 -9.53 3.20 -16.90
C LEU A 612 -10.32 1.96 -16.45
N LEU A 613 -10.14 0.82 -17.13
CA LEU A 613 -10.82 -0.42 -16.76
C LEU A 613 -10.43 -0.89 -15.36
N ILE A 614 -9.14 -0.81 -15.01
CA ILE A 614 -8.66 -1.13 -13.66
C ILE A 614 -9.30 -0.23 -12.60
N ILE A 615 -9.34 1.08 -12.85
CA ILE A 615 -9.95 2.04 -11.95
C ILE A 615 -11.46 1.79 -11.81
N ASN A 616 -12.15 1.47 -12.90
CA ASN A 616 -13.57 1.15 -12.87
C ASN A 616 -13.88 -0.16 -12.12
N ILE A 617 -12.99 -1.16 -12.18
CA ILE A 617 -13.09 -2.36 -11.34
C ILE A 617 -12.99 -1.98 -9.86
N LEU A 618 -12.03 -1.14 -9.48
CA LEU A 618 -11.88 -0.68 -8.10
C LEU A 618 -13.05 0.21 -7.64
N LEU A 619 -13.55 1.11 -8.50
CA LEU A 619 -14.75 1.91 -8.24
C LEU A 619 -15.98 1.03 -8.03
N LYS A 620 -16.13 -0.05 -8.82
CA LYS A 620 -17.20 -1.04 -8.62
C LYS A 620 -17.09 -1.70 -7.24
N LEU A 621 -15.88 -2.11 -6.86
CA LEU A 621 -15.62 -2.74 -5.56
C LEU A 621 -15.88 -1.78 -4.39
N TYR A 622 -15.58 -0.48 -4.52
CA TYR A 622 -15.68 0.46 -3.40
C TYR A 622 -17.02 1.18 -3.32
N MET A 623 -17.62 1.51 -4.46
CA MET A 623 -18.78 2.40 -4.52
C MET A 623 -20.07 1.71 -4.97
N GLY A 624 -20.05 0.52 -5.58
CA GLY A 624 -21.27 -0.30 -5.80
C GLY A 624 -21.42 -0.92 -7.17
#